data_AF-A0A7Y3NSK9-F1
#
_entry.id   AF-A0A7Y3NSK9-F1
#
_cell.length_a   1.000
_cell.length_b   1.000
_cell.length_c   1.000
_cell.angle_alpha   90.00
_cell.angle_beta   90.00
_cell.angle_gamma   90.00
#
_symmetry.space_group_name_H-M   'P 1'
#
loop_
_entity.id
_entity.type
_entity.pdbx_description
1 polymer ?
#
loop_
_entity_poly.entity_id
_entity_poly.type
_entity_poly.pdbx_seq_one_letter_code
_entity_poly.pdbx_strand_id
1 'polypeptide(L)'
;MHFHYMISVWQNNTYHSAPYLPKTHGTINGWLNVFNPAAANVRWDHMKRAFFNIGVDAWWQDATEPGDDGNSLGTMERRNAYPLFANQDLYNSQRATSSAKRVVILSRSAYLGQQRAAAVTWSGDIDGTWQYYRRQIPGV
;
A
#
# COMPACT_ATOMS: atom_id res chain seq x y z
N MET A 1 -15.74 -16.74 17.16
CA MET A 1 -16.33 -16.15 15.94
C MET A 1 -15.40 -16.44 14.78
N HIS A 2 -15.92 -16.69 13.57
CA HIS A 2 -15.11 -17.01 12.36
C HIS A 2 -15.08 -15.79 11.43
N PHE A 3 -14.26 -14.79 11.75
CA PHE A 3 -14.07 -13.59 10.91
C PHE A 3 -12.57 -13.33 10.67
N HIS A 4 -12.29 -12.52 9.65
CA HIS A 4 -10.94 -12.01 9.35
C HIS A 4 -10.90 -10.49 9.51
N TYR A 5 -9.75 -9.98 9.91
CA TYR A 5 -9.56 -8.56 10.16
C TYR A 5 -8.54 -7.92 9.19
N MET A 6 -8.98 -6.85 8.53
CA MET A 6 -8.18 -6.02 7.64
C MET A 6 -7.97 -4.65 8.28
N ILE A 7 -6.75 -4.11 8.16
CA ILE A 7 -6.42 -2.78 8.71
C ILE A 7 -5.88 -1.84 7.64
N SER A 8 -6.29 -0.57 7.71
CA SER A 8 -5.77 0.50 6.86
C SER A 8 -4.33 0.83 7.23
N VAL A 9 -3.45 0.91 6.23
CA VAL A 9 -2.04 1.26 6.35
C VAL A 9 -1.63 2.17 5.21
N TRP A 10 -1.22 3.39 5.54
CA TRP A 10 -0.91 4.44 4.56
C TRP A 10 0.58 4.52 4.29
N GLN A 11 0.99 4.92 3.10
CA GLN A 11 2.41 5.16 2.78
C GLN A 11 2.94 6.49 3.34
N ASN A 12 2.05 7.30 3.90
CA ASN A 12 2.42 8.48 4.66
C ASN A 12 3.09 8.07 5.99
N ASN A 13 4.27 8.61 6.25
CA ASN A 13 5.14 8.21 7.36
C ASN A 13 5.52 9.38 8.27
N THR A 14 4.85 10.54 8.14
CA THR A 14 5.24 11.82 8.77
C THR A 14 5.41 11.80 10.29
N TYR A 15 4.94 10.76 11.01
CA TYR A 15 4.89 10.79 12.48
C TYR A 15 5.61 9.66 13.21
N HIS A 16 5.52 8.40 12.77
CA HIS A 16 5.98 7.26 13.60
C HIS A 16 7.23 6.55 13.09
N SER A 17 7.40 6.42 11.77
CA SER A 17 8.56 5.72 11.19
C SER A 17 9.63 6.67 10.65
N ALA A 18 9.32 7.96 10.44
CA ALA A 18 10.24 8.95 9.90
C ALA A 18 11.64 8.97 10.55
N PRO A 19 11.79 8.87 11.89
CA PRO A 19 13.12 8.87 12.51
C PRO A 19 13.98 7.64 12.17
N TYR A 20 13.35 6.54 11.77
CA TYR A 20 14.00 5.26 11.47
C TYR A 20 14.26 5.05 9.98
N LEU A 21 13.74 5.93 9.12
CA LEU A 21 13.96 5.82 7.69
C LEU A 21 15.39 6.21 7.31
N PRO A 22 15.89 5.69 6.17
CA PRO A 22 17.16 6.15 5.62
C PRO A 22 17.21 7.67 5.51
N LYS A 23 18.25 8.29 6.10
CA LYS A 23 18.45 9.75 6.07
C LYS A 23 18.48 10.30 4.65
N THR A 24 18.99 9.50 3.72
CA THR A 24 18.96 9.78 2.28
C THR A 24 17.93 8.87 1.62
N HIS A 25 17.04 9.44 0.81
CA HIS A 25 16.05 8.71 0.02
C HIS A 25 15.10 7.81 0.84
N GLY A 26 14.84 8.11 2.13
CA GLY A 26 13.81 7.42 2.92
C GLY A 26 12.38 7.85 2.58
N THR A 27 12.22 9.09 2.13
CA THR A 27 10.95 9.68 1.71
C THR A 27 11.07 10.43 0.39
N ILE A 28 9.95 10.63 -0.29
CA ILE A 28 9.78 11.54 -1.42
C ILE A 28 8.58 12.43 -1.08
N ASN A 29 8.82 13.73 -0.89
CA ASN A 29 7.79 14.73 -0.56
C ASN A 29 6.82 14.30 0.57
N GLY A 30 7.36 13.75 1.67
CA GLY A 30 6.59 13.32 2.83
C GLY A 30 5.97 11.92 2.75
N TRP A 31 6.09 11.23 1.61
CA TRP A 31 5.65 9.85 1.42
C TRP A 31 6.81 8.89 1.50
N LEU A 32 6.55 7.63 1.88
CA LEU A 32 7.56 6.59 1.86
C LEU A 32 8.14 6.44 0.46
N ASN A 33 9.47 6.38 0.35
CA ASN A 33 10.12 6.04 -0.89
C ASN A 33 10.08 4.52 -1.11
N VAL A 34 9.00 4.01 -1.73
CA VAL A 34 8.84 2.58 -2.05
C VAL A 34 9.84 2.06 -3.08
N PHE A 35 10.61 2.94 -3.74
CA PHE A 35 11.71 2.54 -4.62
C PHE A 35 13.01 2.27 -3.86
N ASN A 36 13.04 2.56 -2.55
CA ASN A 36 14.17 2.26 -1.68
C ASN A 36 13.82 1.07 -0.76
N PRO A 37 14.40 -0.12 -0.98
CA PRO A 37 14.08 -1.31 -0.20
C PRO A 37 14.39 -1.14 1.30
N ALA A 38 15.33 -0.27 1.68
CA ALA A 38 15.60 0.01 3.08
C ALA A 38 14.42 0.75 3.75
N ALA A 39 13.72 1.63 3.03
CA ALA A 39 12.54 2.31 3.55
C ALA A 39 11.36 1.33 3.71
N ALA A 40 11.19 0.41 2.75
CA ALA A 40 10.20 -0.66 2.82
C ALA A 40 10.40 -1.60 4.02
N ASN A 41 11.65 -1.99 4.30
CA ASN A 41 11.98 -2.83 5.46
C ASN A 41 11.61 -2.15 6.78
N VAL A 42 11.97 -0.86 6.94
CA VAL A 42 11.60 -0.09 8.13
C VAL A 42 10.08 -0.03 8.29
N ARG A 43 9.33 0.18 7.20
CA ARG A 43 7.85 0.14 7.23
C ARG A 43 7.36 -1.21 7.73
N TRP A 44 7.84 -2.30 7.15
CA TRP A 44 7.40 -3.65 7.52
C TRP A 44 7.71 -3.96 8.98
N ASP A 45 8.87 -3.60 9.51
CA ASP A 45 9.21 -3.85 10.91
C ASP A 45 8.25 -3.17 11.88
N HIS A 46 7.74 -1.98 11.52
CA HIS A 46 6.70 -1.32 12.30
C HIS A 46 5.35 -2.01 12.16
N MET A 47 4.91 -2.32 10.94
CA MET A 47 3.66 -3.04 10.68
C MET A 47 3.65 -4.43 11.32
N LYS A 48 4.78 -5.13 11.31
CA LYS A 48 4.91 -6.46 11.87
C LYS A 48 4.72 -6.42 13.38
N ARG A 49 5.42 -5.51 14.06
CA ARG A 49 5.33 -5.34 15.51
C ARG A 49 3.95 -4.87 15.95
N ALA A 50 3.35 -3.92 15.23
CA ALA A 50 2.07 -3.33 15.61
C ALA A 50 0.86 -4.21 15.27
N PHE A 51 0.90 -4.94 14.15
CA PHE A 51 -0.29 -5.55 13.55
C PHE A 51 -0.11 -7.04 13.21
N PHE A 52 0.95 -7.41 12.49
CA PHE A 52 1.10 -8.80 12.05
C PHE A 52 1.23 -9.77 13.23
N ASN A 53 2.04 -9.42 14.22
CA ASN A 53 2.30 -10.26 15.39
C ASN A 53 1.06 -10.44 16.29
N ILE A 54 0.08 -9.53 16.21
CA ILE A 54 -1.19 -9.64 16.96
C ILE A 54 -2.31 -10.28 16.14
N GLY A 55 -2.00 -10.76 14.93
CA GLY A 55 -2.89 -11.64 14.17
C GLY A 55 -3.71 -10.98 13.07
N VAL A 56 -3.45 -9.72 12.69
CA VAL A 56 -4.08 -9.08 11.51
C VAL A 56 -3.95 -9.97 10.27
N ASP A 57 -5.02 -10.07 9.47
CA ASP A 57 -5.11 -11.03 8.37
C ASP A 57 -4.86 -10.39 6.99
N ALA A 58 -5.21 -9.12 6.81
CA ALA A 58 -5.15 -8.45 5.52
C ALA A 58 -4.79 -6.96 5.64
N TRP A 59 -4.35 -6.38 4.53
CA TRP A 59 -3.86 -5.01 4.47
C TRP A 59 -4.66 -4.16 3.51
N TRP A 60 -5.12 -3.01 3.98
CA TRP A 60 -5.70 -1.99 3.14
C TRP A 60 -4.66 -0.88 2.92
N GLN A 61 -3.99 -0.93 1.76
CA GLN A 61 -3.04 0.08 1.32
C GLN A 61 -3.77 1.25 0.66
N ASP A 62 -4.12 2.23 1.48
CA ASP A 62 -4.75 3.47 1.03
C ASP A 62 -3.73 4.49 0.54
N ALA A 63 -4.19 5.41 -0.33
CA ALA A 63 -3.39 6.48 -0.92
C ALA A 63 -2.08 6.01 -1.56
N THR A 64 -2.17 5.00 -2.44
CA THR A 64 -1.03 4.45 -3.19
C THR A 64 -0.74 5.17 -4.52
N GLU A 65 -1.47 6.26 -4.84
CA GLU A 65 -1.12 7.28 -5.85
C GLU A 65 0.00 8.25 -5.39
N PRO A 66 0.45 8.09 -4.14
CA PRO A 66 0.50 9.02 -2.99
C PRO A 66 0.11 10.49 -3.18
N GLY A 67 -0.75 10.94 -2.26
CA GLY A 67 -1.50 12.18 -2.39
C GLY A 67 -2.64 11.99 -3.39
N ASP A 68 -3.75 12.69 -3.21
CA ASP A 68 -4.89 12.55 -4.14
C ASP A 68 -4.56 13.07 -5.55
N ASP A 69 -3.48 13.83 -5.71
CA ASP A 69 -3.01 14.36 -6.98
C ASP A 69 -1.86 13.57 -7.62
N GLY A 70 -1.26 12.62 -6.88
CA GLY A 70 -0.07 11.86 -7.28
C GLY A 70 1.15 12.71 -7.67
N ASN A 71 1.13 14.03 -7.49
CA ASN A 71 2.21 14.91 -7.96
C ASN A 71 3.48 14.79 -7.11
N SER A 72 3.32 14.24 -5.90
CA SER A 72 4.34 14.15 -4.88
C SER A 72 5.55 13.29 -5.27
N LEU A 73 5.49 12.46 -6.33
CA LEU A 73 6.55 11.48 -6.64
C LEU A 73 7.53 11.87 -7.75
N GLY A 74 7.38 13.05 -8.35
CA GLY A 74 8.23 13.49 -9.46
C GLY A 74 7.72 12.98 -10.80
N THR A 75 8.47 12.10 -11.48
CA THR A 75 8.20 11.71 -12.87
C THR A 75 6.95 10.83 -13.02
N MET A 76 6.33 10.84 -14.21
CA MET A 76 5.11 10.08 -14.48
C MET A 76 5.32 8.56 -14.33
N GLU A 77 6.51 8.05 -14.69
CA GLU A 77 6.87 6.65 -14.53
C GLU A 77 6.86 6.24 -13.06
N ARG A 78 7.41 7.08 -12.18
CA ARG A 78 7.39 6.82 -10.73
C ARG A 78 5.99 6.88 -10.17
N ARG A 79 5.17 7.84 -10.59
CA ARG A 79 3.78 7.97 -10.14
C ARG A 79 2.97 6.72 -10.46
N ASN A 80 2.98 6.32 -11.72
CA ASN A 80 2.21 5.17 -12.15
C ASN A 80 2.74 3.87 -11.54
N ALA A 81 4.06 3.73 -11.36
CA ALA A 81 4.65 2.52 -10.79
C ALA A 81 4.53 2.42 -9.26
N TYR A 82 4.28 3.51 -8.54
CA TYR A 82 4.26 3.51 -7.07
C TYR A 82 3.39 2.42 -6.43
N PRO A 83 2.11 2.21 -6.81
CA PRO A 83 1.30 1.17 -6.19
C PRO A 83 1.88 -0.23 -6.39
N LEU A 84 2.54 -0.49 -7.53
CA LEU A 84 3.18 -1.78 -7.76
C LEU A 84 4.28 -2.06 -6.74
N PHE A 85 5.17 -1.10 -6.52
CA PHE A 85 6.27 -1.26 -5.56
C PHE A 85 5.76 -1.31 -4.13
N ALA A 86 4.82 -0.43 -3.76
CA ALA A 86 4.19 -0.41 -2.44
C ALA A 86 3.55 -1.76 -2.07
N ASN A 87 2.83 -2.38 -3.02
CA ASN A 87 2.18 -3.67 -2.81
C ASN A 87 3.17 -4.83 -2.84
N GLN A 88 4.14 -4.81 -3.76
CA GLN A 88 5.13 -5.87 -3.88
C GLN A 88 6.05 -5.94 -2.66
N ASP A 89 6.45 -4.81 -2.11
CA ASP A 89 7.22 -4.74 -0.88
C ASP A 89 6.48 -5.41 0.27
N LEU A 90 5.23 -5.01 0.52
CA LEU A 90 4.43 -5.60 1.60
C LEU A 90 4.21 -7.10 1.41
N TYR A 91 3.90 -7.52 0.19
CA TYR A 91 3.74 -8.93 -0.15
C TYR A 91 5.01 -9.73 0.15
N ASN A 92 6.16 -9.27 -0.34
CA ASN A 92 7.45 -9.92 -0.15
C ASN A 92 7.81 -9.98 1.35
N SER A 93 7.62 -8.89 2.08
CA SER A 93 7.94 -8.83 3.51
C SER A 93 7.09 -9.77 4.36
N GLN A 94 5.78 -9.88 4.11
CA GLN A 94 4.94 -10.87 4.80
C GLN A 94 5.37 -12.30 4.44
N ARG A 95 5.60 -12.60 3.17
CA ARG A 95 6.01 -13.93 2.70
C ARG A 95 7.38 -14.35 3.24
N ALA A 96 8.31 -13.40 3.39
CA ALA A 96 9.60 -13.63 4.04
C ALA A 96 9.45 -13.86 5.57
N THR A 97 8.42 -13.29 6.19
CA THR A 97 8.15 -13.45 7.63
C THR A 97 7.49 -14.77 7.94
N SER A 98 6.53 -15.22 7.14
CA SER A 98 5.84 -16.49 7.33
C SER A 98 5.13 -16.96 6.06
N SER A 99 5.08 -18.27 5.86
CA SER A 99 4.27 -18.93 4.84
C SER A 99 2.89 -19.38 5.35
N ALA A 100 2.60 -19.22 6.65
CA ALA A 100 1.42 -19.78 7.31
C ALA A 100 0.10 -19.13 6.88
N LYS A 101 0.13 -17.85 6.50
CA LYS A 101 -1.04 -17.11 5.99
C LYS A 101 -0.80 -16.65 4.56
N ARG A 102 -1.83 -16.73 3.72
CA ARG A 102 -1.83 -16.09 2.40
C ARG A 102 -1.82 -14.57 2.59
N VAL A 103 -1.24 -13.85 1.64
CA VAL A 103 -1.27 -12.39 1.61
C VAL A 103 -2.58 -11.95 0.94
N VAL A 104 -3.25 -10.95 1.52
CA VAL A 104 -4.38 -10.25 0.91
C VAL A 104 -4.13 -8.76 1.06
N ILE A 105 -4.09 -8.06 -0.06
CA ILE A 105 -3.91 -6.62 -0.10
C ILE A 105 -5.08 -5.99 -0.87
N LEU A 106 -5.67 -4.95 -0.30
CA LEU A 106 -6.61 -4.05 -0.96
C LEU A 106 -5.86 -2.73 -1.22
N SER A 107 -5.69 -2.32 -2.48
CA SER A 107 -4.88 -1.14 -2.87
C SER A 107 -5.69 -0.14 -3.69
N ARG A 108 -5.52 1.17 -3.42
CA ARG A 108 -6.36 2.20 -4.08
C ARG A 108 -6.01 2.42 -5.53
N SER A 109 -4.75 2.17 -5.85
CA SER A 109 -4.19 2.33 -7.18
C SER A 109 -3.68 1.02 -7.74
N ALA A 110 -3.35 1.03 -9.02
CA ALA A 110 -2.83 -0.14 -9.71
C ALA A 110 -1.77 0.23 -10.74
N TYR A 111 -0.88 -0.71 -10.98
CA TYR A 111 -0.02 -0.71 -12.16
C TYR A 111 0.16 -2.13 -12.70
N LEU A 112 0.72 -2.23 -13.91
CA LEU A 112 0.92 -3.50 -14.58
C LEU A 112 1.71 -4.49 -13.71
N GLY A 113 1.15 -5.70 -13.54
CA GLY A 113 1.79 -6.79 -12.82
C GLY A 113 1.53 -6.80 -11.32
N GLN A 114 0.74 -5.88 -10.77
CA GLN A 114 0.41 -5.81 -9.33
C GLN A 114 -0.34 -7.05 -8.81
N GLN A 115 -1.03 -7.79 -9.67
CA GLN A 115 -1.71 -9.04 -9.32
C GLN A 115 -0.75 -10.10 -8.73
N ARG A 116 0.55 -10.05 -9.07
CA ARG A 116 1.55 -10.96 -8.50
C ARG A 116 1.80 -10.73 -7.00
N ALA A 117 1.40 -9.58 -6.48
CA ALA A 117 1.51 -9.20 -5.08
C ALA A 117 0.24 -9.54 -4.27
N ALA A 118 -0.68 -10.35 -4.83
CA ALA A 118 -1.97 -10.66 -4.21
C ALA A 118 -2.79 -9.41 -3.82
N ALA A 119 -2.63 -8.35 -4.62
CA ALA A 119 -3.33 -7.09 -4.45
C ALA A 119 -4.57 -7.03 -5.34
N VAL A 120 -5.69 -6.65 -4.73
CA VAL A 120 -6.96 -6.30 -5.36
C VAL A 120 -7.10 -4.78 -5.34
N THR A 121 -7.57 -4.20 -6.43
CA THR A 121 -7.77 -2.75 -6.53
C THR A 121 -9.24 -2.39 -6.41
N TRP A 122 -9.56 -1.28 -5.74
CA TRP A 122 -10.90 -0.69 -5.74
C TRP A 122 -10.86 0.70 -6.38
N SER A 123 -12.03 1.21 -6.77
CA SER A 123 -12.19 2.45 -7.55
C SER A 123 -11.92 3.75 -6.78
N GLY A 124 -11.39 3.68 -5.57
CA GLY A 124 -11.18 4.86 -4.71
C GLY A 124 -12.48 5.44 -4.15
N ASP A 125 -12.41 6.72 -3.79
CA ASP A 125 -13.49 7.47 -3.18
C ASP A 125 -14.46 7.97 -4.26
N ILE A 126 -15.66 7.38 -4.31
CA ILE A 126 -16.73 7.71 -5.27
C ILE A 126 -17.99 8.19 -4.54
N ASP A 127 -18.78 9.04 -5.18
CA ASP A 127 -20.03 9.50 -4.59
C ASP A 127 -21.12 8.40 -4.61
N GLY A 128 -22.01 8.45 -3.63
CA GLY A 128 -23.17 7.56 -3.50
C GLY A 128 -24.33 7.90 -4.45
N THR A 129 -24.08 8.07 -5.75
CA THR A 129 -25.12 8.37 -6.75
C THR A 129 -25.24 7.29 -7.83
N TRP A 130 -26.43 7.19 -8.44
CA TRP A 130 -26.68 6.28 -9.56
C TRP A 130 -25.73 6.50 -10.76
N GLN A 131 -25.29 7.75 -10.96
CA GLN A 131 -24.32 8.08 -12.00
C GLN A 131 -22.95 7.43 -11.72
N TYR A 132 -22.45 7.51 -10.48
CA TYR A 132 -21.20 6.87 -10.10
C TYR A 132 -21.31 5.36 -10.07
N TYR A 133 -22.45 4.80 -9.62
CA TYR A 133 -22.73 3.37 -9.73
C TYR A 133 -22.64 2.88 -11.19
N ARG A 134 -23.30 3.58 -12.13
CA ARG A 134 -23.24 3.25 -13.57
C ARG A 134 -21.80 3.31 -14.11
N ARG A 135 -20.98 4.24 -13.61
CA ARG A 135 -19.57 4.38 -13.99
C ARG A 135 -18.68 3.24 -13.48
N GLN A 136 -19.11 2.46 -12.48
CA GLN A 136 -18.34 1.30 -12.02
C GLN A 136 -18.43 0.11 -12.99
N ILE A 137 -19.53 -0.03 -13.72
CA ILE A 137 -19.73 -1.14 -14.68
C ILE A 137 -18.66 -1.18 -15.79
N PRO A 138 -18.28 -0.07 -16.45
CA PRO A 138 -17.16 -0.08 -17.40
C PRO A 138 -15.77 -0.04 -16.74
N GLY A 139 -15.69 0.17 -15.41
CA GLY A 139 -14.43 0.29 -14.67
C GLY A 139 -13.88 -1.03 -14.11
N VAL A 140 -14.59 -2.14 -14.32
CA VAL A 140 -14.15 -3.50 -13.94
C VAL A 140 -13.33 -4.18 -15.03
#